data_AF-A0A937MMK3-F1
#
_entry.id   AF-A0A937MMK3-F1
#
_cell.length_a   1.000
_cell.length_b   1.000
_cell.length_c   1.000
_cell.angle_alpha   90.00
_cell.angle_beta   90.00
_cell.angle_gamma   90.00
#
_symmetry.space_group_name_H-M   'P 1'
#
loop_
_entity.id
_entity.type
_entity.pdbx_description
1 polymer ?
#
loop_
_entity_poly.entity_id
_entity_poly.type
_entity_poly.pdbx_seq_one_letter_code
_entity_poly.pdbx_strand_id
1 'polypeptide(L)'
;MKCPHCEKELPGSPCPKCGEMVLEDANYCMACGAPLKEGLEEIPRDEDFLEYDDDFDLDDRVLCPNGACTGIIVDGKCTECGKTEKEAAAVEDEEETAAVEDQEEAPAVEAEKTDEEKKEEKSK
;
A
#
# COMPACT_ATOMS: atom_id res chain seq x y z
N MET A 1 -2.22 25.16 -2.79
CA MET A 1 -1.72 24.13 -3.73
C MET A 1 -2.84 23.76 -4.72
N LYS A 2 -2.56 23.23 -5.92
CA LYS A 2 -3.62 22.85 -6.88
C LYS A 2 -3.89 21.35 -6.86
N CYS A 3 -5.16 20.96 -6.93
CA CYS A 3 -5.56 19.55 -7.08
C CYS A 3 -5.17 19.04 -8.48
N PRO A 4 -4.43 17.92 -8.61
CA PRO A 4 -4.02 17.40 -9.92
C PRO A 4 -5.18 16.81 -10.74
N HIS A 5 -6.36 16.58 -10.14
CA HIS A 5 -7.50 15.96 -10.81
C HIS A 5 -8.55 16.97 -11.30
N CYS A 6 -8.74 18.07 -10.57
CA CYS A 6 -9.77 19.06 -10.90
C CYS A 6 -9.25 20.51 -10.93
N GLU A 7 -7.94 20.70 -10.77
CA GLU A 7 -7.21 21.98 -10.85
C GLU A 7 -7.62 23.08 -9.86
N LYS A 8 -8.60 22.80 -8.99
CA LYS A 8 -9.04 23.72 -7.95
C LYS A 8 -7.91 24.06 -6.98
N GLU A 9 -7.90 25.29 -6.52
CA GLU A 9 -7.02 25.73 -5.44
C GLU A 9 -7.48 25.11 -4.12
N LEU A 10 -6.55 24.43 -3.46
CA LEU A 10 -6.68 23.92 -2.12
C LEU A 10 -5.91 24.84 -1.17
N PRO A 11 -6.52 25.28 -0.06
CA PRO A 11 -5.84 26.09 0.92
C PRO A 11 -4.70 25.30 1.56
N GLY A 12 -3.61 26.01 1.86
CA GLY A 12 -2.43 25.38 2.43
C GLY A 12 -1.45 26.39 3.02
N SER A 13 -0.67 25.91 3.97
CA SER A 13 0.34 26.67 4.71
C SER A 13 1.68 25.92 4.68
N PRO A 14 2.82 26.59 4.86
CA PRO A 14 4.11 25.90 4.96
C PRO A 14 4.24 25.21 6.31
N CYS A 15 4.73 23.97 6.32
CA CYS A 15 5.02 23.24 7.54
C CYS A 15 6.10 23.98 8.37
N PRO A 16 5.88 24.24 9.67
CA PRO A 16 6.86 24.95 10.50
C PRO A 16 8.17 24.16 10.73
N LYS A 17 8.16 22.84 10.52
CA LYS A 17 9.32 21.98 10.75
C LYS A 17 10.20 21.81 9.50
N CYS A 18 9.60 21.60 8.33
CA CYS A 18 10.34 21.30 7.09
C CYS A 18 10.11 22.31 5.95
N GLY A 19 9.14 23.22 6.07
CA GLY A 19 8.83 24.23 5.06
C GLY A 19 7.96 23.75 3.89
N GLU A 20 7.63 22.47 3.80
CA GLU A 20 6.79 21.92 2.72
C GLU A 20 5.36 22.49 2.76
N MET A 21 4.74 22.70 1.59
CA MET A 21 3.35 23.17 1.53
C MET A 21 2.39 22.04 1.91
N VAL A 22 1.67 22.22 3.02
CA VAL A 22 0.69 21.27 3.55
C VAL A 22 -0.72 21.83 3.39
N LEU A 23 -1.73 20.94 3.43
CA LEU A 23 -3.13 21.36 3.50
C LEU A 23 -3.39 22.07 4.82
N GLU A 24 -4.22 23.13 4.79
CA GLU A 24 -4.50 23.95 5.98
C GLU A 24 -5.10 23.12 7.13
N ASP A 25 -5.99 22.18 6.81
CA ASP A 25 -6.63 21.29 7.78
C ASP A 25 -5.86 19.99 8.07
N ALA A 26 -4.62 19.85 7.59
CA ALA A 26 -3.83 18.64 7.84
C ALA A 26 -3.51 18.48 9.34
N ASN A 27 -3.64 17.25 9.86
CA ASN A 27 -3.23 16.92 11.22
C ASN A 27 -1.70 16.77 11.32
N TYR A 28 -1.08 16.19 10.29
CA TYR A 28 0.35 15.93 10.20
C TYR A 28 0.90 16.35 8.85
N CYS A 29 2.17 16.72 8.80
CA CYS A 29 2.87 16.97 7.55
C CYS A 29 3.14 15.65 6.81
N MET A 30 2.69 15.53 5.56
CA MET A 30 2.89 14.31 4.75
C MET A 30 4.35 14.08 4.34
N ALA A 31 5.21 15.11 4.42
CA ALA A 31 6.62 15.01 4.07
C ALA A 31 7.53 14.66 5.26
N CYS A 32 7.25 15.20 6.46
CA CYS A 32 8.13 15.02 7.63
C CYS A 32 7.45 14.42 8.87
N GLY A 33 6.15 14.16 8.83
CA GLY A 33 5.38 13.58 9.93
C GLY A 33 5.16 14.50 11.13
N ALA A 34 5.55 15.78 11.07
CA ALA A 34 5.34 16.72 12.16
C ALA A 34 3.84 16.92 12.43
N PRO A 35 3.39 16.92 13.70
CA PRO A 35 2.04 17.35 14.04
C PRO A 35 1.88 18.84 13.71
N LEU A 36 0.72 19.21 13.18
CA LEU A 36 0.41 20.58 12.76
C LEU A 36 -0.72 21.22 13.57
N LYS A 37 -1.53 20.41 14.27
CA LYS A 37 -2.58 20.89 15.18
C LYS A 37 -2.22 20.66 16.62
N GLU A 38 -2.65 21.59 17.47
CA GLU A 38 -2.55 21.49 18.91
C GLU A 38 -3.30 20.23 19.42
N GLY A 39 -2.70 19.51 20.37
CA GLY A 39 -3.29 18.30 20.97
C GLY A 39 -2.98 16.98 20.25
N LEU A 40 -2.22 16.98 19.13
CA LEU A 40 -1.79 15.75 18.45
C LEU A 40 -0.48 15.16 19.00
N GLU A 41 0.21 15.87 19.89
CA GLU A 41 1.49 15.44 20.49
C GLU A 41 1.30 14.55 21.73
N GLU A 42 0.09 14.50 22.28
CA GLU A 42 -0.18 13.93 23.60
C GLU A 42 -1.13 12.73 23.50
N ILE A 43 -0.69 11.66 22.82
CA ILE A 43 -1.24 10.33 23.13
C ILE A 43 -0.31 9.76 24.20
N PRO A 44 -0.73 9.72 25.48
CA PRO A 44 0.00 8.94 26.47
C PRO A 44 0.07 7.51 25.95
N ARG A 45 1.30 7.00 25.81
CA ARG A 45 1.51 5.56 25.64
C ARG A 45 1.27 4.94 27.00
N ASP A 46 0.01 4.88 27.41
CA ASP A 46 -0.37 4.10 28.57
C ASP A 46 -0.10 2.64 28.19
N GLU A 47 1.03 2.13 28.68
CA GLU A 47 1.48 0.75 28.46
C GLU A 47 0.45 -0.27 28.99
N ASP A 48 -0.47 0.19 29.83
CA ASP A 48 -1.58 -0.56 30.42
C ASP A 48 -2.76 -0.81 29.45
N PHE A 49 -2.86 -0.12 28.31
CA PHE A 49 -3.98 -0.35 27.35
C PHE A 49 -3.76 -1.56 26.44
N LEU A 50 -2.56 -2.16 26.46
CA LEU A 50 -2.23 -3.39 25.74
C LEU A 50 -2.27 -4.63 26.63
N GLU A 51 -2.97 -4.58 27.77
CA GLU A 51 -3.27 -5.80 28.52
C GLU A 51 -4.11 -6.71 27.58
N TYR A 52 -3.44 -7.76 27.14
CA TYR A 52 -3.81 -8.65 26.06
C TYR A 52 -5.17 -9.30 26.39
N ASP A 53 -6.26 -8.79 25.81
CA ASP A 53 -7.50 -9.57 25.72
C ASP A 53 -7.16 -10.82 24.88
N ASP A 54 -7.09 -11.97 25.55
CA ASP A 54 -6.84 -13.30 24.95
C ASP A 54 -7.88 -13.61 23.84
N ASP A 55 -9.00 -12.89 23.82
CA ASP A 55 -10.06 -12.92 22.80
C ASP A 55 -9.70 -12.20 21.48
N PHE A 56 -8.59 -11.47 21.41
CA PHE A 56 -8.13 -10.77 20.20
C PHE A 56 -7.04 -11.57 19.47
N ASP A 57 -7.32 -12.83 19.14
CA ASP A 57 -6.46 -13.57 18.21
C ASP A 57 -6.62 -12.98 16.78
N LEU A 58 -5.51 -12.49 16.23
CA LEU A 58 -5.46 -11.93 14.88
C LEU A 58 -5.36 -13.04 13.82
N ASP A 59 -4.81 -14.20 14.18
CA ASP A 59 -4.57 -15.31 13.25
C ASP A 59 -5.90 -16.03 12.90
N ASP A 60 -6.88 -16.01 13.80
CA ASP A 60 -8.20 -16.60 13.57
C ASP A 60 -9.14 -15.72 12.71
N ARG A 61 -8.76 -14.46 12.44
CA ARG A 61 -9.58 -13.50 11.66
C ARG A 61 -9.35 -13.63 10.16
N VAL A 62 -9.85 -14.72 9.59
CA VAL A 62 -9.76 -14.98 8.15
C VAL A 62 -10.72 -14.07 7.37
N LEU A 63 -10.22 -13.26 6.44
CA LEU A 63 -11.05 -12.44 5.55
C LEU A 63 -11.81 -13.30 4.54
N CYS A 64 -13.00 -12.83 4.13
CA CYS A 64 -13.77 -13.44 3.06
C CYS A 64 -12.99 -13.44 1.73
N PRO A 65 -12.89 -14.59 1.00
CA PRO A 65 -12.06 -14.68 -0.20
C PRO A 65 -12.69 -14.02 -1.44
N ASN A 66 -13.85 -13.39 -1.32
CA ASN A 66 -14.57 -12.76 -2.44
C ASN A 66 -13.95 -11.43 -2.91
N GLY A 67 -12.92 -10.89 -2.22
CA GLY A 67 -12.19 -9.68 -2.60
C GLY A 67 -12.95 -8.35 -2.43
N ALA A 68 -14.26 -8.33 -2.69
CA ALA A 68 -15.15 -7.18 -2.50
C ALA A 68 -15.87 -7.19 -1.15
N CYS A 69 -15.94 -8.34 -0.48
CA CYS A 69 -16.63 -8.50 0.79
C CYS A 69 -15.71 -8.13 1.96
N THR A 70 -16.19 -7.26 2.88
CA THR A 70 -15.44 -6.79 4.06
C THR A 70 -15.56 -7.70 5.28
N GLY A 71 -16.26 -8.84 5.16
CA GLY A 71 -16.53 -9.76 6.26
C GLY A 71 -15.39 -10.72 6.56
N ILE A 72 -15.48 -11.36 7.73
CA ILE A 72 -14.58 -12.44 8.17
C ILE A 72 -15.32 -13.79 8.14
N ILE A 73 -14.56 -14.87 8.05
CA ILE A 73 -15.08 -16.24 8.12
C ILE A 73 -15.21 -16.65 9.58
N VAL A 74 -16.43 -16.97 10.00
CA VAL A 74 -16.76 -17.53 11.32
C VAL A 74 -17.63 -18.77 11.08
N ASP A 75 -17.28 -19.89 11.72
CA ASP A 75 -17.98 -21.18 11.53
C ASP A 75 -18.11 -21.60 10.05
N GLY A 76 -17.09 -21.31 9.24
CA GLY A 76 -17.03 -21.66 7.81
C GLY A 76 -17.92 -20.81 6.91
N LYS A 77 -18.48 -19.71 7.41
CA LYS A 77 -19.31 -18.77 6.64
C LYS A 77 -18.88 -17.32 6.90
N CYS A 78 -19.00 -16.49 5.87
CA CYS A 78 -18.76 -15.06 6.01
C CYS A 78 -19.86 -14.39 6.84
N THR A 79 -19.49 -13.52 7.79
CA THR A 79 -20.43 -12.75 8.63
C THR A 79 -21.30 -11.77 7.85
N GLU A 80 -20.83 -11.28 6.70
CA GLU A 80 -21.52 -10.26 5.89
C GLU A 80 -22.35 -10.87 4.75
N CYS A 81 -21.75 -11.76 3.97
CA CYS A 81 -22.41 -12.31 2.77
C CYS A 81 -22.99 -13.73 2.96
N GLY A 82 -22.68 -14.42 4.07
CA GLY A 82 -23.18 -15.75 4.39
C GLY A 82 -22.62 -16.91 3.53
N LYS A 83 -21.82 -16.61 2.50
CA LYS A 83 -21.16 -17.59 1.65
C LYS A 83 -20.10 -18.37 2.42
N THR A 84 -19.92 -19.63 2.08
CA THR A 84 -18.74 -20.39 2.49
C THR A 84 -17.49 -19.93 1.73
N GLU A 85 -16.31 -20.31 2.20
CA GLU A 85 -15.03 -19.98 1.55
C GLU A 85 -15.00 -20.38 0.07
N LYS A 86 -15.52 -21.56 -0.25
CA LYS A 86 -15.56 -22.09 -1.63
C LYS A 86 -16.52 -21.30 -2.51
N GLU A 87 -17.71 -20.98 -2.00
CA GLU A 87 -18.72 -20.21 -2.74
C GLU A 87 -18.28 -18.75 -2.94
N ALA A 88 -17.50 -18.20 -2.00
CA ALA A 88 -16.94 -16.86 -2.09
C ALA A 88 -15.76 -16.77 -3.07
N ALA A 89 -14.93 -17.82 -3.16
CA ALA A 89 -13.78 -17.91 -4.06
C ALA A 89 -14.15 -18.24 -5.53
N ALA A 90 -15.24 -18.97 -5.77
CA ALA A 90 -15.63 -19.43 -7.11
C ALA A 90 -16.24 -18.34 -8.01
N VAL A 91 -16.28 -17.08 -7.58
CA VAL A 91 -16.97 -15.99 -8.31
C VAL A 91 -16.04 -15.31 -9.33
N GLU A 92 -14.77 -15.69 -9.43
CA GLU A 92 -13.77 -15.01 -10.29
C GLU A 92 -13.40 -15.73 -11.59
N ASP A 93 -13.91 -16.94 -11.88
CA ASP A 93 -13.35 -17.78 -12.97
C ASP A 93 -14.23 -18.00 -14.22
N GLU A 94 -15.47 -17.48 -14.30
CA GLU A 94 -16.38 -17.82 -15.43
C GLU A 94 -16.46 -16.82 -16.60
N GLU A 95 -15.58 -15.80 -16.71
CA GLU A 95 -15.65 -14.85 -17.85
C GLU A 95 -14.38 -14.60 -18.68
N GLU A 96 -13.19 -15.14 -18.39
CA GLU A 96 -12.00 -14.80 -19.19
C GLU A 96 -11.00 -15.96 -19.40
N THR A 97 -11.39 -17.03 -20.10
CA THR A 97 -10.41 -17.90 -20.80
C THR A 97 -10.95 -18.39 -22.14
N ALA A 98 -10.96 -17.52 -23.15
CA ALA A 98 -11.02 -17.94 -24.55
C ALA A 98 -10.11 -17.03 -25.39
N ALA A 99 -9.03 -17.64 -25.93
CA ALA A 99 -7.94 -17.08 -26.75
C ALA A 99 -6.79 -16.47 -25.90
N VAL A 100 -5.51 -16.86 -26.02
CA VAL A 100 -4.71 -17.35 -27.16
C VAL A 100 -3.56 -18.21 -26.62
N GLU A 101 -3.42 -19.47 -27.04
CA GLU A 101 -2.18 -20.24 -26.95
C GLU A 101 -1.36 -19.97 -28.22
N ASP A 102 -0.22 -19.26 -28.14
CA ASP A 102 0.94 -19.42 -29.03
C ASP A 102 2.12 -18.57 -28.52
N GLN A 103 3.06 -19.17 -27.77
CA GLN A 103 4.41 -18.63 -27.58
C GLN A 103 5.41 -19.77 -27.44
N GLU A 104 6.42 -19.78 -28.32
CA GLU A 104 7.88 -20.01 -28.09
C GLU A 104 8.50 -20.48 -29.42
N GLU A 105 9.64 -20.00 -29.93
CA GLU A 105 10.88 -19.58 -29.26
C GLU A 105 11.66 -18.54 -30.10
N ALA A 106 12.47 -17.71 -29.43
CA ALA A 106 13.89 -17.40 -29.74
C ALA A 106 14.38 -16.24 -28.84
N PRO A 107 15.70 -15.99 -28.61
CA PRO A 107 16.89 -16.69 -29.11
C PRO A 107 17.98 -17.01 -28.05
N ALA A 108 18.95 -17.82 -28.48
CA ALA A 108 20.20 -18.13 -27.80
C ALA A 108 21.15 -16.92 -27.67
N VAL A 109 21.88 -16.90 -26.56
CA VAL A 109 22.97 -16.01 -26.16
C VAL A 109 24.32 -16.54 -26.65
N GLU A 110 25.22 -15.69 -27.17
CA GLU A 110 26.70 -15.87 -27.11
C GLU A 110 27.39 -14.49 -27.20
N ALA A 111 28.18 -14.10 -26.17
CA ALA A 111 29.65 -13.87 -26.19
C ALA A 111 30.09 -12.56 -26.90
N GLU A 112 30.99 -11.69 -26.39
CA GLU A 112 32.36 -11.91 -25.92
C GLU A 112 32.90 -10.71 -25.08
N LYS A 113 34.10 -10.92 -24.54
CA LYS A 113 34.83 -10.21 -23.48
C LYS A 113 35.72 -9.04 -23.93
N THR A 114 36.07 -8.21 -22.93
CA THR A 114 37.35 -7.50 -22.65
C THR A 114 37.90 -6.46 -23.63
N ASP A 115 38.17 -5.24 -23.10
CA ASP A 115 39.53 -4.70 -23.07
C ASP A 115 39.70 -3.64 -21.95
N GLU A 116 40.81 -3.77 -21.23
CA GLU A 116 41.30 -2.91 -20.16
C GLU A 116 42.52 -2.15 -20.72
N GLU A 117 42.48 -0.82 -20.89
CA GLU A 117 43.66 0.02 -20.57
C GLU A 117 43.42 1.56 -20.69
N LYS A 118 44.09 2.27 -19.78
CA LYS A 118 44.76 3.58 -19.95
C LYS A 118 44.05 4.91 -19.61
N LYS A 119 44.15 5.25 -18.32
CA LYS A 119 44.93 6.37 -17.73
C LYS A 119 45.11 7.67 -18.56
N GLU A 120 44.64 8.80 -18.00
CA GLU A 120 45.37 10.09 -17.81
C GLU A 120 44.37 11.13 -17.23
N GLU A 121 44.37 11.35 -15.91
CA GLU A 121 44.95 12.54 -15.24
C GLU A 121 45.20 13.78 -16.14
N LYS A 122 44.56 14.90 -15.74
CA LYS A 122 45.07 16.29 -15.75
C LYS A 122 44.77 17.23 -16.95
N SER A 123 44.13 18.35 -16.57
CA SER A 123 44.41 19.72 -17.03
C SER A 123 43.72 20.24 -18.30
N LYS A 124 42.56 20.90 -18.13
CA LYS A 124 42.39 22.32 -18.47
C LYS A 124 41.12 22.93 -17.89
#